data_AF-A0A839NH85-F1
#
_entry.id   AF-A0A839NH85-F1
#
_cell.length_a   1.000
_cell.length_b   1.000
_cell.length_c   1.000
_cell.angle_alpha   90.00
_cell.angle_beta   90.00
_cell.angle_gamma   90.00
#
_symmetry.space_group_name_H-M   'P 1'
#
loop_
_entity.id
_entity.type
_entity.pdbx_description
1 polymer ?
#
loop_
_entity_poly.entity_id
_entity_poly.type
_entity_poly.pdbx_seq_one_letter_code
_entity_poly.pdbx_strand_id
1 'polypeptide(L)' 'MPWYNNDYPPSYKNQPVEIRDKAVEIANALLKEGASEGTAIAIGLKLAREHFAKKEADNNIAKLMDDHDT' A
#
# COMPACT_ATOMS: atom_id res chain seq x y z
N MET A 1 15.48 -8.88 6.78
CA MET A 1 15.06 -10.10 6.05
C MET A 1 14.01 -9.69 5.04
N PRO A 2 13.96 -10.26 3.82
CA PRO A 2 12.82 -10.04 2.93
C PRO A 2 11.58 -10.69 3.57
N TRP A 3 10.54 -9.93 3.88
CA TRP A 3 9.32 -10.50 4.47
C TRP A 3 8.64 -11.36 3.41
N TYR A 4 8.45 -12.63 3.73
CA TYR A 4 7.78 -13.62 2.87
C TYR A 4 6.36 -13.87 3.37
N ASN A 5 5.44 -14.03 2.41
CA ASN A 5 4.02 -14.34 2.57
C ASN A 5 3.59 -14.73 3.99
N ASN A 6 2.88 -13.79 4.65
CA ASN A 6 2.25 -13.88 5.97
C ASN A 6 3.09 -13.49 7.20
N ASP A 7 4.40 -13.25 7.07
CA ASP A 7 5.19 -12.70 8.18
C ASP A 7 5.24 -11.16 8.11
N TYR A 8 4.12 -10.56 8.47
CA TYR A 8 3.95 -9.11 8.45
C TYR A 8 4.45 -8.48 9.76
N PRO A 9 5.11 -7.30 9.70
CA PRO A 9 5.37 -6.53 10.90
C PRO A 9 4.05 -6.26 11.63
N PRO A 10 4.05 -6.23 12.98
CA PRO A 10 2.82 -6.05 13.76
C PRO A 10 2.02 -4.81 13.34
N SER A 11 2.68 -3.76 12.85
CA SER A 11 2.05 -2.55 12.29
C SER A 11 1.14 -2.80 11.08
N TYR A 12 1.35 -3.88 10.33
CA TYR A 12 0.60 -4.21 9.12
C TYR A 12 -0.59 -5.16 9.42
N LYS A 13 -0.60 -5.83 10.58
CA LYS A 13 -1.63 -6.81 10.92
C LYS A 13 -3.04 -6.22 11.00
N ASN A 14 -3.15 -4.94 11.35
CA ASN A 14 -4.41 -4.22 11.45
C ASN A 14 -4.84 -3.53 10.13
N GLN A 15 -4.11 -3.76 9.03
CA GLN A 15 -4.37 -3.12 7.74
C GLN A 15 -5.13 -4.09 6.80
N PRO A 16 -5.94 -3.56 5.87
CA PRO A 16 -6.56 -4.36 4.82
C PRO A 16 -5.55 -5.19 4.04
N VAL A 17 -5.99 -6.33 3.51
CA VAL A 17 -5.13 -7.30 2.79
C VAL A 17 -4.39 -6.64 1.64
N GLU A 18 -5.09 -5.85 0.85
CA GLU A 18 -4.54 -5.17 -0.32
C GLU A 18 -3.44 -4.16 0.07
N ILE A 19 -3.62 -3.46 1.19
CA ILE A 19 -2.66 -2.47 1.70
C ILE A 19 -1.40 -3.17 2.23
N ARG A 20 -1.53 -4.26 3.00
CA ARG A 20 -0.36 -4.97 3.53
C ARG A 20 0.46 -5.63 2.42
N ASP A 21 -0.19 -6.22 1.40
CA ASP A 21 0.51 -6.87 0.30
C ASP A 21 1.34 -5.85 -0.49
N LYS A 22 0.74 -4.69 -0.81
CA LYS A 22 1.45 -3.58 -1.46
C LYS A 22 2.54 -2.99 -0.57
N ALA A 23 2.31 -2.87 0.73
CA ALA A 23 3.29 -2.34 1.67
C ALA A 23 4.53 -3.24 1.77
N VAL A 24 4.36 -4.57 1.71
CA VAL A 24 5.46 -5.55 1.70
C VAL A 24 6.24 -5.46 0.39
N GLU A 25 5.58 -5.32 -0.75
CA GLU A 25 6.24 -5.14 -2.06
C GLU A 25 7.18 -3.92 -2.03
N ILE A 26 6.69 -2.78 -1.56
CA ILE A 26 7.44 -1.53 -1.48
C ILE A 26 8.57 -1.63 -0.46
N ALA A 27 8.30 -2.18 0.73
CA ALA A 27 9.31 -2.36 1.75
C ALA A 27 10.44 -3.30 1.30
N ASN A 28 10.11 -4.39 0.61
CA ASN A 28 11.09 -5.30 0.03
C ASN A 28 11.96 -4.62 -1.03
N ALA A 29 11.40 -3.69 -1.82
CA ALA A 29 12.19 -2.88 -2.75
C ALA A 29 13.16 -1.95 -2.00
N LEU A 30 12.68 -1.24 -0.98
CA LEU A 30 13.52 -0.35 -0.16
C LEU A 30 14.64 -1.10 0.57
N LEU A 31 14.36 -2.30 1.08
CA LEU A 31 15.37 -3.16 1.71
C LEU A 31 16.46 -3.58 0.71
N LYS A 32 16.10 -3.84 -0.56
CA LYS A 32 17.09 -4.13 -1.62
C LYS A 32 17.95 -2.92 -1.96
N GLU A 33 17.39 -1.72 -1.83
CA GLU A 33 18.12 -0.46 -2.02
C GLU A 33 19.03 -0.10 -0.82
N GLY A 34 18.96 -0.87 0.27
CA GLY A 34 19.77 -0.66 1.47
C GLY A 34 19.11 0.23 2.53
N ALA A 35 17.80 0.48 2.42
CA ALA A 35 17.06 1.17 3.47
C ALA A 35 17.01 0.31 4.75
N SER A 36 16.94 0.99 5.90
CA SER A 36 16.77 0.30 7.17
C SER A 36 15.38 -0.34 7.28
N GLU A 37 15.27 -1.44 8.02
CA GLU A 37 14.01 -2.17 8.17
C GLU A 37 12.88 -1.30 8.72
N GLY A 38 13.13 -0.54 9.79
CA GLY A 38 12.13 0.38 10.35
C GLY A 38 11.66 1.44 9.33
N THR A 39 12.59 1.97 8.54
CA THR A 39 12.27 2.93 7.47
C THR A 39 11.46 2.28 6.36
N ALA A 40 11.84 1.08 5.92
CA ALA A 40 11.13 0.33 4.89
C ALA A 40 9.69 -0.01 5.32
N ILE A 41 9.48 -0.40 6.59
CA ILE A 41 8.14 -0.63 7.18
C ILE A 41 7.28 0.64 7.09
N ALA A 42 7.81 1.76 7.59
CA ALA A 42 7.06 3.00 7.68
C ALA A 42 6.70 3.55 6.28
N ILE A 43 7.68 3.59 5.38
CA ILE A 43 7.49 4.10 4.02
C ILE A 43 6.60 3.16 3.21
N GLY A 44 6.82 1.84 3.29
CA GLY A 44 6.01 0.85 2.58
C GLY A 44 4.52 0.98 2.88
N LEU A 45 4.17 1.10 4.16
CA LEU A 45 2.78 1.27 4.58
C LEU A 45 2.19 2.63 4.18
N LYS A 46 2.97 3.71 4.24
CA LYS A 46 2.53 5.04 3.83
C LYS A 46 2.19 5.07 2.34
N LEU A 47 3.10 4.58 1.50
CA LEU A 47 2.92 4.56 0.05
C LEU A 47 1.80 3.61 -0.39
N ALA A 48 1.66 2.46 0.28
CA ALA A 48 0.53 1.56 0.03
C ALA A 48 -0.81 2.26 0.30
N ARG A 49 -0.96 2.91 1.47
CA ARG A 49 -2.18 3.66 1.79
C ARG A 49 -2.48 4.77 0.78
N GLU A 50 -1.47 5.53 0.37
CA GLU A 50 -1.64 6.59 -0.63
C GLU A 50 -2.09 6.03 -1.99
N HIS A 51 -1.55 4.88 -2.40
CA HIS A 51 -1.92 4.23 -3.66
C HIS A 51 -3.41 3.87 -3.71
N PHE A 52 -3.94 3.25 -2.65
CA PHE A 52 -5.35 2.88 -2.59
C PHE A 52 -6.26 4.08 -2.31
N ALA A 53 -5.84 5.03 -1.48
CA ALA A 53 -6.60 6.27 -1.24
C ALA A 53 -6.79 7.08 -2.53
N LYS A 54 -5.77 7.14 -3.39
CA LYS A 54 -5.87 7.80 -4.69
C LYS A 54 -6.79 7.03 -5.64
N LYS A 55 -6.70 5.69 -5.66
CA LYS A 55 -7.56 4.83 -6.48
C LYS A 55 -9.05 4.97 -6.12
N GLU A 56 -9.36 5.11 -4.83
CA GLU A 56 -10.74 5.39 -4.36
C GLU A 56 -11.24 6.76 -4.83
N ALA A 57 -10.37 7.78 -4.81
CA ALA A 57 -10.72 9.11 -5.31
C ALA A 57 -10.96 9.11 -6.84
N ASP A 58 -10.09 8.45 -7.61
CA ASP A 58 -10.22 8.32 -9.06
C ASP A 58 -11.48 7.52 -9.44
N ASN A 59 -11.79 6.43 -8.72
CA ASN A 59 -13.02 5.65 -8.93
C ASN A 59 -14.29 6.46 -8.61
N ASN A 60 -14.26 7.30 -7.59
CA ASN A 60 -15.41 8.14 -7.23
C ASN A 60 -15.64 9.23 -8.30
N ILE A 61 -14.58 9.84 -8.83
CA ILE A 61 -14.69 10.82 -9.94
C ILE A 61 -15.28 10.16 -11.19
N ALA A 62 -14.81 8.96 -11.56
CA ALA A 62 -15.34 8.25 -12.72
C ALA A 62 -16.84 7.93 -12.57
N LYS A 63 -17.27 7.56 -11.35
CA LYS A 63 -18.69 7.27 -11.07
C LYS A 63 -19.59 8.50 -11.17
N LEU A 64 -19.13 9.68 -10.76
CA LEU A 64 -19.89 10.92 -10.91
C LEU A 64 -19.97 11.43 -12.37
N MET A 65 -19.05 11.01 -13.24
CA MET A 65 -19.05 11.44 -14.65
C MET A 65 -19.96 10.57 -15.55
N ASP A 66 -20.24 9.33 -15.16
CA ASP A 66 -21.14 8.41 -15.89
C ASP A 66 -22.64 8.76 -15.70
N ASP A 67 -23.02 9.42 -14.60
CA ASP A 67 -24.42 9.75 -14.28
C ASP A 67 -24.99 10.99 -15.03
N HIS A 68 -24.24 11.60 -15.95
CA HIS A 68 -24.65 12.83 -16.67
C HIS A 68 -24.85 12.63 -18.20
N ASP A 69 -24.90 11.38 -18.69
CA ASP A 69 -25.22 11.06 -20.09
C ASP A 69 -26.45 10.13 -20.19
N THR A 70 -27.63 10.62 -19.77
CA THR A 70 -28.95 10.05 -20.10
C THR A 70 -29.97 11.17 -20.26
#